data_AF-K1QWZ3-F1
#
_entry.id   AF-K1QWZ3-F1
#
_cell.length_a   1.000
_cell.length_b   1.000
_cell.length_c   1.000
_cell.angle_alpha   90.00
_cell.angle_beta   90.00
_cell.angle_gamma   90.00
#
_symmetry.space_group_name_H-M   'P 1'
#
loop_
_entity.id
_entity.type
_entity.pdbx_description
1 polymer ?
#
loop_
_entity_poly.entity_id
_entity_poly.type
_entity_poly.pdbx_seq_one_letter_code
_entity_poly.pdbx_strand_id
1 'polypeptide(L)'
;METALCIFMLFLAGVSANITGQHVTTGECVCVAGTNVNARTSASLSASVGAVLNTGDCFKIHGGILTHDGYTWYQLSHVSGTQNLWVAGTLLNKAAASSCSGGSSGSCTATAKSLACQLLQMHNSGKVHLWDRHPSGVHDNAYALNNIRDTCNGHQASRSHYTCSECRSPGAPGGHVCLSETLLRYLVDLGTHGYIHINEIAGACHSCHSYHYRGTAVDIDPGSRKHELISKCSSMGGWPNDEINHIHCQFNH
;
A
#
# COMPACT_ATOMS: atom_id res chain seq x y z
N MET A 1 -16.82 16.86 56.43
CA MET A 1 -15.84 15.84 56.01
C MET A 1 -16.05 15.63 54.52
N GLU A 2 -15.32 16.38 53.71
CA GLU A 2 -15.37 16.30 52.25
C GLU A 2 -14.38 15.24 51.80
N THR A 3 -14.87 14.22 51.10
CA THR A 3 -14.04 13.19 50.47
C THR A 3 -13.49 13.72 49.15
N ALA A 4 -12.19 14.05 49.13
CA ALA A 4 -11.47 14.39 47.91
C ALA A 4 -11.22 13.14 47.07
N LEU A 5 -11.81 13.09 45.87
CA LEU A 5 -11.60 12.07 44.87
C LEU A 5 -10.26 12.32 44.16
N CYS A 6 -9.22 11.57 44.53
CA CYS A 6 -7.92 11.61 43.84
C CYS A 6 -8.03 10.89 42.50
N ILE A 7 -8.16 11.65 41.41
CA ILE A 7 -8.04 11.13 40.03
C ILE A 7 -6.55 10.94 39.75
N PHE A 8 -6.12 9.69 39.72
CA PHE A 8 -4.77 9.29 39.29
C PHE A 8 -4.72 9.40 37.76
N MET A 9 -4.26 10.55 37.22
CA MET A 9 -3.95 10.65 35.80
C MET A 9 -2.69 9.83 35.52
N LEU A 10 -2.86 8.62 35.00
CA LEU A 10 -1.77 7.88 34.35
C LEU A 10 -1.35 8.66 33.10
N PHE A 11 -0.25 9.40 33.19
CA PHE A 11 0.50 9.80 32.01
C PHE A 11 1.21 8.57 31.46
N LEU A 12 0.58 7.89 30.48
CA LEU A 12 1.31 6.99 29.59
C LEU A 12 2.27 7.87 28.78
N ALA A 13 3.53 7.97 29.22
CA ALA A 13 4.61 8.46 28.37
C ALA A 13 4.71 7.48 27.20
N GLY A 14 4.07 7.83 26.08
CA GLY A 14 4.15 7.06 24.85
C GLY A 14 5.59 7.05 24.39
N VAL A 15 6.28 5.91 24.57
CA VAL A 15 7.57 5.68 23.94
C VAL A 15 7.30 5.68 22.44
N SER A 16 7.67 6.73 21.72
CA SER A 16 7.48 6.80 20.27
C SER A 16 8.45 5.81 19.63
N ALA A 17 7.99 4.59 19.37
CA ALA A 17 8.70 3.67 18.52
C ALA A 17 8.69 4.24 17.09
N ASN A 18 9.86 4.25 16.45
CA ASN A 18 9.95 4.66 15.05
C ASN A 18 9.08 3.74 14.18
N ILE A 19 8.76 4.19 12.96
CA ILE A 19 7.80 3.49 12.11
C ILE A 19 8.37 2.27 11.39
N THR A 20 9.66 1.94 11.55
CA THR A 20 10.25 0.77 10.89
C THR A 20 9.54 -0.50 11.32
N GLY A 21 9.05 -1.28 10.34
CA GLY A 21 8.30 -2.51 10.57
C GLY A 21 6.85 -2.29 11.05
N GLN A 22 6.44 -1.04 11.28
CA GLN A 22 5.03 -0.74 11.53
C GLN A 22 4.27 -0.69 10.19
N HIS A 23 3.03 -1.16 10.22
CA HIS A 23 2.10 -0.93 9.13
C HIS A 23 1.71 0.55 9.13
N VAL A 24 2.04 1.22 8.04
CA VAL A 24 1.60 2.59 7.77
C VAL A 24 0.91 2.65 6.42
N THR A 25 -0.13 3.48 6.35
CA THR A 25 -0.91 3.69 5.14
C THR A 25 -0.77 5.14 4.68
N THR A 26 -1.04 5.41 3.41
CA THR A 26 -1.03 6.81 2.92
C THR A 26 -2.02 7.68 3.64
N GLY A 27 -1.60 8.92 3.81
CA GLY A 27 -2.37 9.92 4.53
C GLY A 27 -2.26 9.77 6.04
N GLU A 28 -1.72 8.65 6.55
CA GLU A 28 -1.25 8.64 7.94
C GLU A 28 -0.19 9.70 8.12
N CYS A 29 -0.32 10.40 9.25
CA CYS A 29 0.60 11.43 9.63
C CYS A 29 1.80 10.80 10.32
N VAL A 30 2.99 11.23 9.90
CA VAL A 30 4.24 10.90 10.57
C VAL A 30 5.01 12.18 10.82
N CYS A 31 5.68 12.27 11.96
CA CYS A 31 6.52 13.41 12.29
C CYS A 31 7.97 12.98 12.41
N VAL A 32 8.87 13.86 11.99
CA VAL A 32 10.31 13.66 12.04
C VAL A 32 10.75 13.65 13.50
N ALA A 33 11.53 12.62 13.87
CA ALA A 33 12.01 12.40 15.23
C ALA A 33 13.40 13.02 15.49
N GLY A 34 14.16 13.31 14.44
CA GLY A 34 15.54 13.82 14.52
C GLY A 34 15.72 15.25 13.99
N THR A 35 16.85 15.86 14.32
CA THR A 35 17.24 17.19 13.81
C THR A 35 18.14 17.04 12.58
N ASN A 36 18.03 17.95 11.60
CA ASN A 36 18.79 17.91 10.34
C ASN A 36 18.66 16.58 9.57
N VAL A 37 17.45 16.05 9.49
CA VAL A 37 17.14 14.80 8.78
C VAL A 37 17.07 15.05 7.28
N ASN A 38 17.89 14.31 6.51
CA ASN A 38 17.88 14.39 5.05
C ASN A 38 16.65 13.67 4.45
N ALA A 39 15.80 14.42 3.75
CA ALA A 39 14.78 13.87 2.87
C ALA A 39 15.30 13.81 1.42
N ARG A 40 15.20 12.65 0.78
CA ARG A 40 15.93 12.33 -0.46
C ARG A 40 15.02 12.11 -1.66
N THR A 41 15.56 12.32 -2.86
CA THR A 41 14.81 12.17 -4.12
C THR A 41 14.49 10.71 -4.48
N SER A 42 15.14 9.75 -3.84
CA SER A 42 14.88 8.31 -3.98
C SER A 42 15.19 7.60 -2.65
N ALA A 43 14.68 6.37 -2.49
CA ALA A 43 14.92 5.52 -1.33
C ALA A 43 16.38 4.99 -1.30
N SER A 44 17.38 5.85 -1.14
CA SER A 44 18.78 5.44 -1.03
C SER A 44 19.62 6.48 -0.30
N LEU A 45 20.65 6.04 0.41
CA LEU A 45 21.68 6.91 1.00
C LEU A 45 22.48 7.69 -0.05
N SER A 46 22.57 7.18 -1.29
CA SER A 46 23.29 7.81 -2.39
C SER A 46 22.45 8.82 -3.19
N ALA A 47 21.13 8.83 -2.99
CA ALA A 47 20.24 9.76 -3.67
C ALA A 47 20.45 11.21 -3.19
N SER A 48 20.24 12.17 -4.09
CA SER A 48 20.33 13.61 -3.78
C SER A 48 19.43 13.99 -2.61
N VAL A 49 19.94 14.88 -1.75
CA VAL A 49 19.15 15.49 -0.67
C VAL A 49 18.24 16.54 -1.29
N GLY A 50 16.93 16.32 -1.23
CA GLY A 50 15.92 17.26 -1.73
C GLY A 50 15.50 18.29 -0.67
N ALA A 51 15.57 17.92 0.62
CA ALA A 51 15.29 18.81 1.74
C ALA A 51 15.98 18.34 3.04
N VAL A 52 16.12 19.27 3.99
CA VAL A 52 16.54 18.99 5.36
C VAL A 52 15.37 19.29 6.30
N LEU A 53 14.97 18.32 7.10
CA LEU A 53 13.82 18.36 8.00
C LEU A 53 14.27 18.37 9.46
N ASN A 54 13.44 18.91 10.33
CA ASN A 54 13.71 19.02 11.75
C ASN A 54 12.69 18.28 12.59
N THR A 55 13.05 18.03 13.85
CA THR A 55 12.18 17.37 14.81
C THR A 55 10.85 18.09 14.90
N GLY A 56 9.76 17.34 14.77
CA GLY A 56 8.39 17.86 14.83
C GLY A 56 7.81 18.30 13.49
N ASP A 57 8.59 18.33 12.39
CA ASP A 57 8.03 18.49 11.05
C ASP A 57 7.16 17.27 10.72
N CYS A 58 5.89 17.50 10.39
CA CYS A 58 4.91 16.44 10.16
C CYS A 58 4.47 16.39 8.69
N PHE A 59 4.42 15.19 8.13
CA PHE A 59 4.04 14.94 6.74
C PHE A 59 3.15 13.72 6.64
N LYS A 60 2.44 13.62 5.52
CA LYS A 60 1.68 12.42 5.20
C LYS A 60 2.54 11.43 4.46
N ILE A 61 2.34 10.15 4.75
CA ILE A 61 2.84 9.07 3.88
C ILE A 61 2.17 9.23 2.51
N HIS A 62 2.98 9.36 1.46
CA HIS A 62 2.51 9.39 0.08
C HIS A 62 2.23 8.00 -0.47
N GLY A 63 3.03 6.99 -0.06
CA GLY A 63 2.78 5.59 -0.43
C GLY A 63 3.94 4.70 -0.76
N GLY A 64 5.02 5.29 -1.25
CA GLY A 64 6.24 4.54 -1.45
C GLY A 64 6.79 4.07 -0.11
N ILE A 65 6.96 2.77 0.06
CA ILE A 65 7.75 2.19 1.15
C ILE A 65 8.73 1.25 0.48
N LEU A 66 10.03 1.49 0.58
CA LEU A 66 11.05 0.70 -0.12
C LEU A 66 12.14 0.29 0.85
N THR A 67 12.63 -0.94 0.75
CA THR A 67 13.82 -1.37 1.51
C THR A 67 15.06 -1.29 0.64
N HIS A 68 16.01 -0.45 1.02
CA HIS A 68 17.27 -0.23 0.30
C HIS A 68 18.35 0.34 1.24
N ASP A 69 19.62 0.03 0.99
CA ASP A 69 20.76 0.41 1.83
C ASP A 69 20.63 0.01 3.32
N GLY A 70 19.87 -1.05 3.62
CA GLY A 70 19.60 -1.51 4.99
C GLY A 70 18.52 -0.71 5.74
N TYR A 71 17.84 0.21 5.07
CA TYR A 71 16.74 1.00 5.65
C TYR A 71 15.42 0.72 4.94
N THR A 72 14.32 0.75 5.70
CA THR A 72 12.99 0.95 5.13
C THR A 72 12.75 2.45 4.99
N TRP A 73 12.63 2.89 3.74
CA TRP A 73 12.37 4.27 3.35
C TRP A 73 10.88 4.48 3.15
N TYR A 74 10.39 5.66 3.54
CA TYR A 74 9.00 6.05 3.43
C TYR A 74 8.92 7.34 2.62
N GLN A 75 8.11 7.34 1.58
CA GLN A 75 7.89 8.52 0.75
C GLN A 75 6.86 9.42 1.44
N LEU A 76 7.27 10.63 1.77
CA LEU A 76 6.45 11.68 2.35
C LEU A 76 5.91 12.58 1.25
N SER A 77 4.67 13.05 1.40
CA SER A 77 4.03 13.94 0.43
C SER A 77 4.36 15.40 0.67
N HIS A 78 4.53 16.18 -0.40
CA HIS A 78 4.61 17.64 -0.36
C HIS A 78 5.69 18.19 0.59
N VAL A 79 6.80 17.47 0.73
CA VAL A 79 7.99 17.97 1.42
C VAL A 79 8.51 19.21 0.69
N SER A 80 8.90 20.23 1.46
CA SER A 80 9.24 21.56 0.93
C SER A 80 8.15 22.16 0.03
N GLY A 81 6.89 21.87 0.36
CA GLY A 81 5.70 22.44 -0.28
C GLY A 81 5.29 21.81 -1.61
N THR A 82 6.14 21.01 -2.27
CA THR A 82 5.85 20.52 -3.63
C THR A 82 6.37 19.12 -3.95
N GLN A 83 7.44 18.64 -3.31
CA GLN A 83 8.11 17.40 -3.73
C GLN A 83 7.75 16.23 -2.83
N ASN A 84 7.59 15.05 -3.42
CA ASN A 84 7.55 13.83 -2.64
C ASN A 84 8.98 13.35 -2.39
N LEU A 85 9.38 13.22 -1.13
CA LEU A 85 10.75 12.85 -0.75
C LEU A 85 10.76 11.67 0.21
N TRP A 86 11.84 10.91 0.20
CA TRP A 86 12.03 9.70 0.98
C TRP A 86 12.80 9.97 2.26
N VAL A 87 12.29 9.44 3.37
CA VAL A 87 12.94 9.51 4.69
C VAL A 87 13.02 8.10 5.28
N ALA A 88 14.13 7.75 5.92
CA ALA A 88 14.28 6.47 6.59
C ALA A 88 13.31 6.36 7.78
N GLY A 89 12.61 5.22 7.91
CA GLY A 89 11.59 5.00 8.95
C GLY A 89 12.13 5.13 10.38
N THR A 90 13.41 4.85 10.58
CA THR A 90 14.10 5.03 11.87
C THR A 90 14.10 6.48 12.36
N LEU A 91 13.79 7.44 11.48
CA LEU A 91 13.77 8.88 11.75
C LEU A 91 12.34 9.45 11.78
N LEU A 92 11.31 8.59 11.74
CA LEU A 92 9.91 8.98 11.69
C LEU A 92 9.13 8.29 12.82
N ASN A 93 8.19 9.02 13.42
CA ASN A 93 7.22 8.52 14.39
C ASN A 93 5.81 8.66 13.84
N LYS A 94 4.92 7.68 14.10
CA LYS A 94 3.48 7.86 13.82
C LYS A 94 2.95 9.03 14.66
N ALA A 95 2.08 9.82 14.06
CA ALA A 95 1.47 10.98 14.68
C ALA A 95 -0.05 10.96 14.51
N ALA A 96 -0.74 11.74 15.34
CA ALA A 96 -2.18 11.93 15.19
C ALA A 96 -2.49 12.58 13.84
N ALA A 97 -3.64 12.25 13.25
CA ALA A 97 -4.05 12.85 11.98
C ALA A 97 -4.13 14.39 12.04
N SER A 98 -4.44 14.95 13.22
CA SER A 98 -4.43 16.40 13.47
C SER A 98 -3.06 17.06 13.31
N SER A 99 -1.97 16.31 13.51
CA SER A 99 -0.59 16.81 13.30
C SER A 99 -0.31 17.11 11.82
N CYS A 100 -1.05 16.50 10.89
CA CYS A 100 -0.99 16.78 9.46
C CYS A 100 -2.36 17.32 9.00
N SER A 101 -2.81 18.41 9.62
CA SER A 101 -4.05 19.10 9.27
C SER A 101 -4.01 19.56 7.81
N GLY A 102 -4.70 18.85 6.91
CA GLY A 102 -4.76 19.17 5.48
C GLY A 102 -4.68 17.94 4.58
N GLY A 103 -5.81 17.26 4.38
CA GLY A 103 -5.98 16.18 3.39
C GLY A 103 -6.57 14.89 3.98
N SER A 104 -7.80 14.53 3.63
CA SER A 104 -8.26 13.16 3.84
C SER A 104 -7.39 12.23 2.99
N SER A 105 -6.86 11.15 3.56
CA SER A 105 -6.56 9.96 2.76
C SER A 105 -7.83 9.63 1.98
N GLY A 106 -7.76 9.47 0.66
CA GLY A 106 -8.93 9.09 -0.13
C GLY A 106 -9.56 7.85 0.49
N SER A 107 -10.81 7.93 0.92
CA SER A 107 -11.52 6.77 1.46
C SER A 107 -12.17 6.05 0.29
N CYS A 108 -11.94 4.75 0.18
CA CYS A 108 -12.63 3.93 -0.82
C CYS A 108 -14.06 3.61 -0.38
N THR A 109 -14.87 3.05 -1.28
CA THR A 109 -16.27 2.74 -0.96
C THR A 109 -16.36 1.75 0.20
N ALA A 110 -17.43 1.85 1.00
CA ALA A 110 -17.69 0.90 2.09
C ALA A 110 -17.81 -0.55 1.58
N THR A 111 -18.28 -0.72 0.33
CA THR A 111 -18.33 -2.02 -0.34
C THR A 111 -16.93 -2.56 -0.63
N ALA A 112 -16.03 -1.74 -1.18
CA ALA A 112 -14.65 -2.15 -1.43
C ALA A 112 -13.96 -2.58 -0.12
N LYS A 113 -14.15 -1.80 0.95
CA LYS A 113 -13.68 -2.15 2.29
C LYS A 113 -14.20 -3.52 2.74
N SER A 114 -15.51 -3.75 2.65
CA SER A 114 -16.16 -5.00 3.08
C SER A 114 -15.62 -6.21 2.31
N LEU A 115 -15.53 -6.12 0.98
CA LEU A 115 -15.00 -7.20 0.14
C LEU A 115 -13.52 -7.47 0.39
N ALA A 116 -12.71 -6.42 0.59
CA ALA A 116 -11.31 -6.59 0.95
C ALA A 116 -11.16 -7.27 2.32
N CYS A 117 -11.98 -6.91 3.32
CA CYS A 117 -11.97 -7.62 4.60
C CYS A 117 -12.39 -9.08 4.47
N GLN A 118 -13.33 -9.41 3.58
CA GLN A 118 -13.69 -10.79 3.28
C GLN A 118 -12.52 -11.56 2.66
N LEU A 119 -11.79 -10.96 1.71
CA LEU A 119 -10.58 -11.57 1.14
C LEU A 119 -9.49 -11.78 2.20
N LEU A 120 -9.31 -10.83 3.11
CA LEU A 120 -8.35 -10.96 4.21
C LEU A 120 -8.72 -12.11 5.17
N GLN A 121 -10.02 -12.32 5.43
CA GLN A 121 -10.50 -13.47 6.20
C GLN A 121 -10.29 -14.80 5.45
N MET A 122 -10.53 -14.83 4.14
CA MET A 122 -10.23 -15.98 3.30
C MET A 122 -8.73 -16.30 3.29
N HIS A 123 -7.88 -15.26 3.34
CA HIS A 123 -6.45 -15.43 3.47
C HIS A 123 -6.03 -16.04 4.81
N ASN A 124 -6.54 -15.50 5.91
CA ASN A 124 -6.25 -16.01 7.25
C ASN A 124 -6.76 -17.46 7.46
N SER A 125 -7.75 -17.90 6.68
CA SER A 125 -8.25 -19.28 6.69
C SER A 125 -7.59 -20.21 5.67
N GLY A 126 -6.61 -19.72 4.90
CA GLY A 126 -5.89 -20.50 3.89
C GLY A 126 -6.65 -20.74 2.58
N LYS A 127 -7.82 -20.11 2.37
CA LYS A 127 -8.61 -20.23 1.14
C LYS A 127 -8.09 -19.34 0.00
N VAL A 128 -7.49 -18.20 0.33
CA VAL A 128 -6.92 -17.26 -0.66
C VAL A 128 -5.48 -16.97 -0.27
N HIS A 129 -4.51 -17.31 -1.10
CA HIS A 129 -3.16 -16.84 -0.86
C HIS A 129 -2.97 -15.45 -1.47
N LEU A 130 -2.67 -14.47 -0.63
CA LEU A 130 -2.29 -13.12 -1.05
C LEU A 130 -0.78 -13.04 -0.89
N TRP A 131 -0.05 -12.77 -1.97
CA TRP A 131 1.40 -12.66 -1.88
C TRP A 131 1.82 -11.48 -1.00
N ASP A 132 2.85 -11.74 -0.19
CA ASP A 132 3.49 -10.81 0.74
C ASP A 132 4.77 -10.18 0.16
N ARG A 133 4.99 -10.37 -1.15
CA ARG A 133 6.16 -9.91 -1.91
C ARG A 133 5.84 -9.88 -3.40
N HIS A 134 6.65 -9.15 -4.17
CA HIS A 134 6.55 -9.14 -5.62
C HIS A 134 7.28 -10.33 -6.27
N PRO A 135 6.82 -10.85 -7.44
CA PRO A 135 7.54 -11.85 -8.22
C PRO A 135 8.94 -11.38 -8.63
N SER A 136 9.11 -10.08 -8.84
CA SER A 136 10.38 -9.46 -9.22
C SER A 136 11.44 -9.49 -8.11
N GLY A 137 11.04 -9.81 -6.86
CA GLY A 137 11.91 -9.70 -5.69
C GLY A 137 12.12 -8.27 -5.19
N VAL A 138 11.49 -7.26 -5.81
CA VAL A 138 11.48 -5.91 -5.27
C VAL A 138 10.71 -5.91 -3.95
N HIS A 139 11.28 -5.27 -2.93
CA HIS A 139 10.70 -5.20 -1.59
C HIS A 139 10.12 -3.81 -1.35
N ASP A 140 8.80 -3.69 -1.53
CA ASP A 140 8.03 -2.50 -1.24
C ASP A 140 6.72 -2.86 -0.48
N ASN A 141 5.82 -1.90 -0.21
CA ASN A 141 4.55 -2.13 0.51
C ASN A 141 3.30 -2.24 -0.39
N ALA A 142 3.47 -2.44 -1.68
CA ALA A 142 2.41 -2.52 -2.68
C ALA A 142 2.08 -3.97 -3.10
N TYR A 143 2.62 -4.98 -2.42
CA TYR A 143 2.26 -6.38 -2.67
C TYR A 143 0.77 -6.68 -2.37
N ALA A 144 0.25 -7.74 -2.96
CA ALA A 144 -1.18 -8.09 -2.94
C ALA A 144 -1.79 -8.15 -1.53
N LEU A 145 -1.11 -8.79 -0.56
CA LEU A 145 -1.57 -8.86 0.82
C LEU A 145 -1.71 -7.46 1.45
N ASN A 146 -0.77 -6.55 1.20
CA ASN A 146 -0.88 -5.21 1.74
C ASN A 146 -1.97 -4.39 1.05
N ASN A 147 -2.13 -4.52 -0.27
CA ASN A 147 -3.23 -3.88 -1.00
C ASN A 147 -4.62 -4.24 -0.42
N ILE A 148 -4.83 -5.50 -0.06
CA ILE A 148 -6.07 -5.95 0.58
C ILE A 148 -6.18 -5.46 2.04
N ARG A 149 -5.08 -5.45 2.81
CA ARG A 149 -5.07 -4.90 4.18
C ARG A 149 -5.40 -3.40 4.21
N ASP A 150 -4.75 -2.61 3.35
CA ASP A 150 -5.01 -1.18 3.19
C ASP A 150 -6.50 -0.95 2.90
N THR A 151 -7.04 -1.67 1.91
CA THR A 151 -8.45 -1.56 1.51
C THR A 151 -9.42 -2.00 2.62
N CYS A 152 -9.13 -3.10 3.32
CA CYS A 152 -9.95 -3.57 4.45
C CYS A 152 -9.96 -2.58 5.62
N ASN A 153 -8.86 -1.86 5.85
CA ASN A 153 -8.81 -0.78 6.85
C ASN A 153 -9.57 0.48 6.40
N GLY A 154 -10.02 0.54 5.14
CA GLY A 154 -10.74 1.67 4.55
C GLY A 154 -9.84 2.68 3.83
N HIS A 155 -8.57 2.33 3.61
CA HIS A 155 -7.60 3.16 2.90
C HIS A 155 -7.49 2.74 1.43
N GLN A 156 -6.83 3.56 0.61
CA GLN A 156 -6.48 3.20 -0.75
C GLN A 156 -5.28 2.23 -0.77
N ALA A 157 -5.28 1.29 -1.70
CA ALA A 157 -4.19 0.33 -1.87
C ALA A 157 -2.91 1.03 -2.39
N SER A 158 -1.78 0.68 -1.78
CA SER A 158 -0.45 1.16 -2.16
C SER A 158 -0.06 0.73 -3.57
N ARG A 159 0.59 1.63 -4.33
CA ARG A 159 1.21 1.35 -5.63
C ARG A 159 2.73 1.41 -5.53
N SER A 160 3.40 0.55 -6.27
CA SER A 160 4.85 0.53 -6.36
C SER A 160 5.41 1.82 -6.96
N HIS A 161 6.62 2.22 -6.51
CA HIS A 161 7.31 3.42 -6.99
C HIS A 161 8.77 3.10 -7.34
N TYR A 162 8.99 2.52 -8.52
CA TYR A 162 10.33 2.26 -9.06
C TYR A 162 10.27 2.10 -10.59
N THR A 163 11.43 2.22 -11.25
CA THR A 163 11.55 1.99 -12.69
C THR A 163 11.89 0.53 -12.98
N CYS A 164 11.42 0.02 -14.12
CA CYS A 164 11.73 -1.33 -14.59
C CYS A 164 11.77 -1.41 -16.12
N SER A 165 11.93 -2.61 -16.68
CA SER A 165 11.86 -2.87 -18.13
C SER A 165 10.52 -2.48 -18.75
N GLU A 166 9.39 -2.80 -18.10
CA GLU A 166 8.05 -2.50 -18.62
C GLU A 166 7.67 -1.03 -18.49
N CYS A 167 8.23 -0.31 -17.52
CA CYS A 167 8.02 1.13 -17.33
C CYS A 167 9.32 1.81 -16.89
N ARG A 168 10.09 2.28 -17.88
CA ARG A 168 11.40 2.93 -17.66
C ARG A 168 11.28 4.39 -17.23
N SER A 169 10.27 5.10 -17.75
CA SER A 169 10.04 6.51 -17.45
C SER A 169 8.54 6.80 -17.57
N PRO A 170 7.89 7.32 -16.52
CA PRO A 170 8.47 7.75 -15.24
C PRO A 170 8.77 6.60 -14.26
N GLY A 171 8.37 5.37 -14.56
CA GLY A 171 8.36 4.25 -13.61
C GLY A 171 6.95 3.93 -13.10
N ALA A 172 6.82 2.89 -12.28
CA ALA A 172 5.61 2.63 -11.54
C ALA A 172 5.24 3.91 -10.74
N PRO A 173 3.96 4.35 -10.79
CA PRO A 173 3.61 5.73 -10.49
C PRO A 173 3.67 6.10 -9.00
N GLY A 174 3.86 5.13 -8.10
CA GLY A 174 3.75 5.32 -6.66
C GLY A 174 2.36 5.80 -6.24
N GLY A 175 2.23 6.25 -5.00
CA GLY A 175 0.93 6.71 -4.48
C GLY A 175 -0.05 5.56 -4.28
N HIS A 176 -1.35 5.85 -4.39
CA HIS A 176 -2.41 4.90 -4.05
C HIS A 176 -3.58 4.94 -5.01
N VAL A 177 -4.38 3.87 -4.96
CA VAL A 177 -5.59 3.75 -5.76
C VAL A 177 -6.68 2.99 -5.01
N CYS A 178 -7.94 3.33 -5.26
CA CYS A 178 -9.03 2.48 -4.78
C CYS A 178 -9.13 1.23 -5.66
N LEU A 179 -9.17 0.07 -5.03
CA LEU A 179 -9.50 -1.16 -5.73
C LEU A 179 -10.99 -1.13 -6.11
N SER A 180 -11.28 -1.43 -7.37
CA SER A 180 -12.65 -1.40 -7.86
C SER A 180 -13.51 -2.51 -7.24
N GLU A 181 -14.80 -2.23 -7.07
CA GLU A 181 -15.73 -3.22 -6.52
C GLU A 181 -15.87 -4.45 -7.41
N THR A 182 -15.86 -4.28 -8.74
CA THR A 182 -15.94 -5.40 -9.69
C THR A 182 -14.75 -6.35 -9.53
N LEU A 183 -13.53 -5.80 -9.42
CA LEU A 183 -12.33 -6.58 -9.16
C LEU A 183 -12.44 -7.35 -7.84
N LEU A 184 -12.81 -6.67 -6.75
CA LEU A 184 -12.90 -7.30 -5.44
C LEU A 184 -13.99 -8.39 -5.40
N ARG A 185 -15.13 -8.18 -6.08
CA ARG A 185 -16.18 -9.20 -6.23
C ARG A 185 -15.69 -10.41 -7.00
N TYR A 186 -14.93 -10.21 -8.08
CA TYR A 186 -14.32 -11.29 -8.85
C TYR A 186 -13.42 -12.16 -7.97
N LEU A 187 -12.55 -11.54 -7.17
CA LEU A 187 -11.64 -12.26 -6.27
C LEU A 187 -12.39 -12.99 -5.15
N VAL A 188 -13.39 -12.35 -4.53
CA VAL A 188 -14.22 -12.99 -3.51
C VAL A 188 -14.93 -14.22 -4.09
N ASP A 189 -15.54 -14.08 -5.26
CA ASP A 189 -16.25 -15.19 -5.91
C ASP A 189 -15.31 -16.36 -6.20
N LEU A 190 -14.14 -16.10 -6.79
CA LEU A 190 -13.15 -17.16 -7.04
C LEU A 190 -12.69 -17.86 -5.75
N GLY A 191 -12.47 -17.10 -4.67
CA GLY A 191 -12.10 -17.62 -3.35
C GLY A 191 -13.21 -18.40 -2.65
N THR A 192 -14.49 -18.12 -2.96
CA THR A 192 -15.61 -18.96 -2.49
C THR A 192 -15.67 -20.31 -3.20
N HIS A 193 -15.23 -20.39 -4.45
CA HIS A 193 -15.28 -21.61 -5.27
C HIS A 193 -14.03 -22.48 -5.18
N GLY A 194 -12.95 -21.99 -4.54
CA GLY A 194 -11.78 -22.79 -4.26
C GLY A 194 -10.54 -21.96 -3.95
N TYR A 195 -9.42 -22.65 -3.76
CA TYR A 195 -8.13 -22.00 -3.55
C TYR A 195 -7.74 -21.15 -4.77
N ILE A 196 -7.32 -19.91 -4.51
CA ILE A 196 -6.65 -19.05 -5.48
C ILE A 196 -5.40 -18.43 -4.87
N HIS A 197 -4.45 -18.11 -5.73
CA HIS A 197 -3.20 -17.47 -5.35
C HIS A 197 -3.02 -16.20 -6.17
N ILE A 198 -3.06 -15.06 -5.48
CA ILE A 198 -3.02 -13.72 -6.07
C ILE A 198 -1.60 -13.18 -5.95
N ASN A 199 -0.97 -12.92 -7.09
CA ASN A 199 0.40 -12.42 -7.20
C ASN A 199 0.42 -10.90 -7.02
N GLU A 200 -0.36 -10.17 -7.84
CA GLU A 200 -0.31 -8.70 -7.91
C GLU A 200 -1.69 -8.07 -8.10
N ILE A 201 -1.89 -6.87 -7.53
CA ILE A 201 -3.12 -6.08 -7.70
C ILE A 201 -2.79 -4.66 -8.16
N ALA A 202 -2.29 -3.79 -7.29
CA ALA A 202 -1.96 -2.40 -7.63
C ALA A 202 -0.46 -2.07 -7.50
N GLY A 203 0.34 -3.04 -7.05
CA GLY A 203 1.80 -2.96 -7.01
C GLY A 203 2.49 -3.69 -8.15
N ALA A 204 3.77 -3.94 -7.92
CA ALA A 204 4.77 -4.37 -8.90
C ALA A 204 4.95 -3.38 -10.06
N CYS A 205 5.80 -3.78 -11.00
CA CYS A 205 6.02 -3.04 -12.22
C CYS A 205 5.30 -3.72 -13.37
N HIS A 206 4.53 -2.91 -14.09
CA HIS A 206 3.83 -3.24 -15.32
C HIS A 206 4.04 -2.07 -16.29
N SER A 207 3.47 -2.19 -17.50
CA SER A 207 3.44 -1.07 -18.45
C SER A 207 2.95 0.22 -17.80
N CYS A 208 3.50 1.39 -18.16
CA CYS A 208 3.25 2.64 -17.43
C CYS A 208 1.76 3.06 -17.33
N HIS A 209 0.90 2.54 -18.19
CA HIS A 209 -0.54 2.82 -18.20
C HIS A 209 -1.40 1.64 -17.76
N SER A 210 -0.79 0.63 -17.15
CA SER A 210 -1.41 -0.62 -16.70
C SER A 210 -2.65 -0.38 -15.84
N TYR A 211 -3.65 -1.25 -15.99
CA TYR A 211 -4.86 -1.26 -15.17
C TYR A 211 -4.58 -1.68 -13.71
N HIS A 212 -3.43 -2.28 -13.41
CA HIS A 212 -2.95 -2.49 -12.04
C HIS A 212 -2.86 -1.14 -11.31
N TYR A 213 -2.24 -0.13 -11.95
CA TYR A 213 -2.09 1.21 -11.37
C TYR A 213 -3.41 1.98 -11.25
N ARG A 214 -4.49 1.46 -11.85
CA ARG A 214 -5.87 1.97 -11.76
C ARG A 214 -6.72 1.21 -10.74
N GLY A 215 -6.18 0.16 -10.10
CA GLY A 215 -6.91 -0.65 -9.13
C GLY A 215 -8.01 -1.53 -9.75
N THR A 216 -7.89 -1.85 -11.04
CA THR A 216 -8.90 -2.61 -11.78
C THR A 216 -8.36 -3.89 -12.41
N ALA A 217 -7.11 -4.27 -12.12
CA ALA A 217 -6.50 -5.51 -12.61
C ALA A 217 -5.92 -6.37 -11.49
N VAL A 218 -5.67 -7.63 -11.82
CA VAL A 218 -5.05 -8.62 -10.94
C VAL A 218 -4.31 -9.68 -11.75
N ASP A 219 -3.18 -10.13 -11.20
CA ASP A 219 -2.42 -11.28 -11.67
C ASP A 219 -2.63 -12.44 -10.69
N ILE A 220 -3.16 -13.55 -11.18
CA ILE A 220 -3.49 -14.74 -10.40
C ILE A 220 -2.70 -15.92 -10.94
N ASP A 221 -2.08 -16.70 -10.06
CA ASP A 221 -1.49 -17.99 -10.44
C ASP A 221 -2.58 -18.90 -11.05
N PRO A 222 -2.38 -19.41 -12.29
CA PRO A 222 -3.40 -20.19 -12.99
C PRO A 222 -3.79 -21.46 -12.24
N GLY A 223 -2.84 -22.09 -11.52
CA GLY A 223 -2.98 -23.43 -10.97
C GLY A 223 -3.68 -24.39 -11.93
N SER A 224 -4.53 -25.26 -11.38
CA SER A 224 -5.43 -26.12 -12.16
C SER A 224 -6.74 -25.42 -12.58
N ARG A 225 -6.96 -24.17 -12.15
CA ARG A 225 -8.24 -23.44 -12.30
C ARG A 225 -8.23 -22.41 -13.43
N LYS A 226 -7.21 -22.43 -14.29
CA LYS A 226 -7.02 -21.51 -15.43
C LYS A 226 -8.30 -21.16 -16.19
N HIS A 227 -9.03 -22.18 -16.65
CA HIS A 227 -10.26 -22.00 -17.43
C HIS A 227 -11.35 -21.26 -16.65
N GLU A 228 -11.48 -21.53 -15.35
CA GLU A 228 -12.43 -20.86 -14.47
C GLU A 228 -12.08 -19.38 -14.28
N LEU A 229 -10.80 -19.06 -14.03
CA LEU A 229 -10.32 -17.68 -13.88
C LEU A 229 -10.68 -16.84 -15.11
N ILE A 230 -10.33 -17.34 -16.30
CA ILE A 230 -10.61 -16.69 -17.59
C ILE A 230 -12.12 -16.54 -17.80
N SER A 231 -12.87 -17.63 -17.66
CA SER A 231 -14.32 -17.63 -17.91
C SER A 231 -15.04 -16.67 -16.97
N LYS A 232 -14.65 -16.67 -15.68
CA LYS A 232 -15.27 -15.80 -14.69
C LYS A 232 -14.94 -14.34 -14.96
N CYS A 233 -13.69 -14.01 -15.28
CA CYS A 233 -13.29 -12.66 -15.66
C CYS A 233 -14.16 -12.13 -16.83
N SER A 234 -14.26 -12.90 -17.93
CA SER A 234 -15.11 -12.53 -19.08
C SER A 234 -16.58 -12.42 -18.72
N SER A 235 -17.13 -13.34 -17.91
CA SER A 235 -18.54 -13.30 -17.51
C SER A 235 -18.91 -12.05 -16.70
N MET A 236 -17.92 -11.42 -16.05
CA MET A 236 -18.06 -10.19 -15.29
C MET A 236 -17.72 -8.92 -16.10
N GLY A 237 -17.57 -9.05 -17.43
CA GLY A 237 -17.19 -7.93 -18.32
C GLY A 237 -15.72 -7.55 -18.25
N GLY A 238 -14.86 -8.41 -17.70
CA GLY A 238 -13.42 -8.24 -17.69
C GLY A 238 -12.75 -8.75 -18.97
N TRP A 239 -11.51 -8.33 -19.18
CA TRP A 239 -10.63 -8.83 -20.22
C TRP A 239 -9.56 -9.73 -19.58
N PRO A 240 -9.66 -11.07 -19.74
CA PRO A 240 -8.62 -11.99 -19.30
C PRO A 240 -7.50 -12.10 -20.34
N ASN A 241 -6.27 -12.22 -19.88
CA ASN A 241 -5.11 -12.58 -20.68
C ASN A 241 -4.33 -13.74 -20.03
N ASP A 242 -3.91 -14.70 -20.83
CA ASP A 242 -3.13 -15.86 -20.39
C ASP A 242 -1.64 -15.59 -20.59
N GLU A 243 -1.01 -15.07 -19.55
CA GLU A 243 0.38 -14.60 -19.59
C GLU A 243 1.34 -15.68 -19.07
N ILE A 244 1.30 -16.88 -19.65
CA ILE A 244 2.20 -18.03 -19.43
C ILE A 244 2.33 -18.48 -17.95
N ASN A 245 2.87 -17.64 -17.07
CA ASN A 245 3.08 -17.88 -15.64
C ASN A 245 1.95 -17.31 -14.74
N HIS A 246 1.04 -16.49 -15.26
CA HIS A 246 -0.14 -16.00 -14.52
C HIS A 246 -1.35 -15.77 -15.46
N ILE A 247 -2.53 -15.70 -14.87
CA ILE A 247 -3.73 -15.15 -15.53
C ILE A 247 -3.87 -13.70 -15.09
N HIS A 248 -3.79 -12.81 -16.07
CA HIS A 248 -4.15 -11.42 -15.90
C HIS A 248 -5.65 -11.25 -16.13
N CYS A 249 -6.34 -10.51 -15.26
CA CYS A 249 -7.73 -10.10 -15.47
C CYS A 249 -7.87 -8.62 -15.15
N GLN A 250 -8.43 -7.84 -16.09
CA GLN A 250 -8.69 -6.41 -15.91
C GLN A 250 -10.15 -6.03 -16.20
N PHE A 251 -10.67 -5.07 -15.46
CA PHE A 251 -12.02 -4.51 -15.59
C PHE A 251 -12.00 -3.06 -16.06
N ASN A 252 -13.11 -2.63 -16.69
CA ASN A 252 -13.29 -1.30 -17.29
C ASN A 252 -12.22 -0.97 -18.33
N HIS A 253 -11.99 -1.92 -19.24
CA HIS A 253 -10.99 -1.86 -20.30
C HIS A 253 -11.45 -1.00 -21.47
#